data_AF-A0A947T0H6-F1
#
_entry.id   AF-A0A947T0H6-F1
#
_cell.length_a   1.000
_cell.length_b   1.000
_cell.length_c   1.000
_cell.angle_alpha   90.00
_cell.angle_beta   90.00
_cell.angle_gamma   90.00
#
_symmetry.space_group_name_H-M   'P 1'
#
loop_
_entity.id
_entity.type
_entity.pdbx_description
1 polymer ?
#
loop_
_entity_poly.entity_id
_entity_poly.type
_entity_poly.pdbx_seq_one_letter_code
_entity_poly.pdbx_strand_id
1 'polypeptide(L)'
;MTSRPWSLRSPYDRAIAALALPALGALVSDPLLSLVDTAFVGRLGETQLGALGVSAAVFGLAFFGFNFLEYATTSLVAAAVGAGDRTGAGRSSMTALMVAVIGGVGVTVVLIGLTGPILGLMGADGALRAQAATYIRIRALAAPAVLLVRAAHGIYRGHQDTRSPLAVTLGINAVNLVLDPLLIFGMGWGVAGAAWATVAAQWMGAAWFGVLLLGRSRERMGLVVGRVPLSAVRPFLSAGRDIAIRTAALLGFFTYATGVATRIDPPSSTAVAAHQVVFQVWLFLALAVDSLAIAAQALIGRWRGAGELAEARRIADRLAFLGVGVGVVLAGLVAGAVPWLPEWFTREPGVIEAIRGVYWFLVAGMPLSALVFVWDGVFLGAGDFGYLAVATLAAGLFGVSLLALVLPLGWGLAGVWWAMVGLMGARILTLAWRRSSPAGPLHRPG
;
A
#
# COMPACT_ATOMS: atom_id res chain seq x y z
N MET A 1 25.55 22.99 -12.78
CA MET A 1 25.38 22.11 -13.95
C MET A 1 23.95 21.60 -13.97
N THR A 2 23.14 22.02 -14.94
CA THR A 2 21.75 21.58 -15.09
C THR A 2 21.73 20.17 -15.70
N SER A 3 21.72 19.13 -14.86
CA SER A 3 21.50 17.77 -15.35
C SER A 3 20.11 17.71 -15.98
N ARG A 4 20.03 17.51 -17.30
CA ARG A 4 18.76 17.23 -17.96
C ARG A 4 18.12 16.00 -17.29
N PRO A 5 16.80 15.99 -17.03
CA PRO A 5 16.14 14.88 -16.33
C PRO A 5 16.31 13.53 -17.04
N TRP A 6 16.54 13.56 -18.36
CA TRP A 6 16.74 12.43 -19.27
C TRP A 6 18.19 11.89 -19.32
N SER A 7 19.09 12.39 -18.49
CA SER A 7 20.48 11.90 -18.46
C SER A 7 20.56 10.48 -17.90
N LEU A 8 21.45 9.63 -18.41
CA LEU A 8 21.59 8.26 -17.88
C LEU A 8 22.05 8.22 -16.41
N ARG A 9 22.76 9.26 -15.95
CA ARG A 9 23.20 9.41 -14.56
C ARG A 9 22.79 10.78 -14.03
N SER A 10 22.25 10.79 -12.82
CA SER A 10 21.84 11.99 -12.09
C SER A 10 22.45 12.01 -10.68
N PRO A 11 22.78 13.18 -10.12
CA PRO A 11 23.22 13.29 -8.73
C PRO A 11 22.20 12.75 -7.72
N TYR A 12 20.92 12.65 -8.10
CA TYR A 12 19.85 12.17 -7.23
C TYR A 12 19.74 10.64 -7.15
N ASP A 13 20.33 9.90 -8.10
CA ASP A 13 20.12 8.44 -8.24
C ASP A 13 20.51 7.67 -7.00
N ARG A 14 21.64 8.02 -6.38
CA ARG A 14 22.11 7.37 -5.16
C ARG A 14 21.15 7.61 -3.99
N ALA A 15 20.61 8.82 -3.85
CA ALA A 15 19.67 9.16 -2.80
C ALA A 15 18.32 8.45 -3.00
N ILE A 16 17.84 8.40 -4.25
CA ILE A 16 16.61 7.67 -4.63
C ILE A 16 16.78 6.18 -4.34
N ALA A 17 17.86 5.55 -4.82
CA ALA A 17 18.12 4.13 -4.62
C ALA A 17 18.32 3.76 -3.14
N ALA A 18 18.98 4.63 -2.37
CA ALA A 18 19.18 4.43 -0.93
C ALA A 18 17.86 4.39 -0.15
N LEU A 19 16.79 5.02 -0.68
CA LEU A 19 15.45 4.99 -0.09
C LEU A 19 14.59 3.87 -0.69
N ALA A 20 14.56 3.76 -2.02
CA ALA A 20 13.68 2.84 -2.74
C ALA A 20 14.06 1.37 -2.54
N LEU A 21 15.34 0.99 -2.57
CA LEU A 21 15.73 -0.42 -2.44
C LEU A 21 15.37 -1.02 -1.07
N PRO A 22 15.65 -0.36 0.07
CA PRO A 22 15.19 -0.89 1.35
C PRO A 22 13.66 -0.88 1.49
N ALA A 23 12.99 0.14 0.93
CA ALA A 23 11.54 0.19 0.91
C ALA A 23 10.92 -0.97 0.12
N LEU A 24 11.52 -1.35 -1.02
CA LEU A 24 11.12 -2.52 -1.79
C LEU A 24 11.21 -3.81 -0.96
N GLY A 25 12.33 -4.00 -0.24
CA GLY A 25 12.49 -5.14 0.65
C GLY A 25 11.39 -5.23 1.70
N ALA A 26 11.00 -4.09 2.30
CA ALA A 26 9.95 -4.06 3.30
C ALA A 26 8.58 -4.40 2.67
N LEU A 27 8.25 -3.77 1.54
CA LEU A 27 6.98 -3.99 0.82
C LEU A 27 6.79 -5.42 0.35
N VAL A 28 7.85 -6.08 -0.12
CA VAL A 28 7.79 -7.47 -0.62
C VAL A 28 7.78 -8.49 0.51
N SER A 29 8.32 -8.16 1.69
CA SER A 29 8.41 -9.11 2.79
C SER A 29 7.06 -9.54 3.36
N ASP A 30 6.07 -8.63 3.42
CA ASP A 30 4.75 -8.94 3.98
C ASP A 30 3.94 -9.90 3.10
N PRO A 31 3.81 -9.71 1.77
CA PRO A 31 3.17 -10.69 0.90
C PRO A 31 3.84 -12.06 0.92
N LEU A 32 5.18 -12.11 0.96
CA LEU A 32 5.91 -13.38 1.01
C LEU A 32 5.61 -14.14 2.30
N LEU A 33 5.58 -13.45 3.44
CA LEU A 33 5.21 -14.08 4.70
C LEU A 33 3.76 -14.55 4.69
N SER A 34 2.83 -13.73 4.18
CA SER A 34 1.42 -14.09 4.07
C SER A 34 1.18 -15.39 3.30
N LEU A 35 1.97 -15.67 2.27
CA LEU A 35 1.93 -16.96 1.55
C LEU A 35 2.36 -18.13 2.45
N VAL A 36 3.36 -17.93 3.30
CA VAL A 36 3.83 -18.95 4.24
C VAL A 36 2.79 -19.20 5.33
N ASP A 37 2.21 -18.15 5.91
CA ASP A 37 1.15 -18.26 6.93
C ASP A 37 -0.06 -19.03 6.37
N THR A 38 -0.47 -18.69 5.15
CA THR A 38 -1.56 -19.36 4.44
C THR A 38 -1.23 -20.84 4.21
N ALA A 39 0.01 -21.16 3.87
CA ALA A 39 0.46 -22.54 3.69
C ALA A 39 0.46 -23.34 5.01
N PHE A 40 0.86 -22.73 6.13
CA PHE A 40 0.81 -23.39 7.44
C PHE A 40 -0.63 -23.63 7.91
N VAL A 41 -1.49 -22.61 7.84
CA VAL A 41 -2.89 -22.75 8.22
C VAL A 41 -3.64 -23.70 7.29
N GLY A 42 -3.31 -23.71 6.00
CA GLY A 42 -3.88 -24.64 5.01
C GLY A 42 -3.64 -26.12 5.35
N ARG A 43 -2.54 -26.44 6.06
CA ARG A 43 -2.27 -27.82 6.53
C ARG A 43 -3.17 -28.26 7.69
N LEU A 44 -3.85 -27.34 8.37
CA LEU A 44 -4.79 -27.67 9.45
C LEU A 44 -6.15 -28.17 8.93
N GLY A 45 -6.53 -27.76 7.71
CA GLY A 45 -7.80 -28.13 7.09
C GLY A 45 -8.53 -26.96 6.43
N GLU A 46 -9.53 -27.29 5.62
CA GLU A 46 -10.31 -26.34 4.83
C GLU A 46 -11.06 -25.30 5.70
N THR A 47 -11.61 -25.73 6.83
CA THR A 47 -12.34 -24.84 7.75
C THR A 47 -11.43 -23.76 8.34
N GLN A 48 -10.19 -24.11 8.69
CA GLN A 48 -9.19 -23.22 9.25
C GLN A 48 -8.69 -22.22 8.21
N LEU A 49 -8.46 -22.70 6.98
CA LEU A 49 -8.09 -21.85 5.85
C LEU A 49 -9.22 -20.86 5.50
N GLY A 50 -10.47 -21.32 5.47
CA GLY A 50 -11.64 -20.46 5.30
C GLY A 50 -11.75 -19.42 6.41
N ALA A 51 -11.48 -19.80 7.66
CA ALA A 51 -11.52 -18.89 8.80
C ALA A 51 -10.44 -17.81 8.70
N LEU A 52 -9.24 -18.16 8.24
CA LEU A 52 -8.18 -17.21 7.94
C LEU A 52 -8.59 -16.25 6.83
N GLY A 53 -9.22 -16.74 5.75
CA GLY A 53 -9.71 -15.93 4.64
C GLY A 53 -10.74 -14.88 5.08
N VAL A 54 -11.77 -15.30 5.83
CA VAL A 54 -12.78 -14.38 6.41
C VAL A 54 -12.10 -13.35 7.31
N SER A 55 -11.19 -13.80 8.17
CA SER A 55 -10.46 -12.92 9.08
C SER A 55 -9.58 -11.91 8.34
N ALA A 56 -8.88 -12.33 7.29
CA ALA A 56 -8.03 -11.47 6.46
C ALA A 56 -8.84 -10.35 5.80
N ALA A 57 -10.05 -10.64 5.32
CA ALA A 57 -10.94 -9.62 4.77
C ALA A 57 -11.38 -8.61 5.84
N VAL A 58 -11.69 -9.05 7.06
CA VAL A 58 -12.03 -8.16 8.19
C VAL A 58 -10.85 -7.25 8.55
N PHE A 59 -9.64 -7.81 8.73
CA PHE A 59 -8.45 -7.02 9.05
C PHE A 59 -8.01 -6.10 7.90
N GLY A 60 -8.19 -6.54 6.66
CA GLY A 60 -7.98 -5.73 5.47
C GLY A 60 -8.80 -4.44 5.56
N LEU A 61 -10.10 -4.53 5.83
CA LEU A 61 -10.98 -3.37 5.99
C LEU A 61 -10.62 -2.53 7.22
N ALA A 62 -10.36 -3.17 8.37
CA ALA A 62 -10.07 -2.47 9.62
C ALA A 62 -8.79 -1.62 9.53
N PHE A 63 -7.72 -2.16 8.93
CA PHE A 63 -6.44 -1.46 8.79
C PHE A 63 -6.38 -0.56 7.56
N PHE A 64 -7.21 -0.80 6.56
CA PHE A 64 -7.32 0.07 5.39
C PHE A 64 -7.57 1.53 5.78
N GLY A 65 -8.48 1.77 6.73
CA GLY A 65 -8.82 3.11 7.23
C GLY A 65 -7.65 3.86 7.88
N PHE A 66 -6.54 3.18 8.18
CA PHE A 66 -5.35 3.75 8.81
C PHE A 66 -4.14 3.82 7.87
N ASN A 67 -4.28 3.50 6.58
CA ASN A 67 -3.19 3.64 5.62
C ASN A 67 -2.66 5.08 5.54
N PHE A 68 -3.52 6.06 5.80
CA PHE A 68 -3.13 7.48 5.83
C PHE A 68 -2.04 7.78 6.85
N LEU A 69 -1.97 7.01 7.94
CA LEU A 69 -1.06 7.30 9.05
C LEU A 69 0.38 7.28 8.58
N GLU A 70 0.74 6.30 7.75
CA GLU A 70 2.09 6.17 7.20
C GLU A 70 2.43 7.29 6.21
N TYR A 71 1.52 7.58 5.28
CA TYR A 71 1.70 8.62 4.25
C TYR A 71 1.74 10.04 4.84
N ALA A 72 0.76 10.38 5.69
CA ALA A 72 0.66 11.67 6.33
C ALA A 72 1.86 11.93 7.25
N THR A 73 2.26 10.94 8.04
CA THR A 73 3.44 11.05 8.92
C THR A 73 4.69 11.30 8.10
N THR A 74 4.91 10.53 7.02
CA THR A 74 6.09 10.72 6.17
C THR A 74 6.14 12.13 5.60
N SER A 75 5.04 12.64 5.04
CA SER A 75 5.00 13.97 4.43
C SER A 75 5.23 15.09 5.46
N LEU A 76 4.54 15.04 6.60
CA LEU A 76 4.65 16.05 7.65
C LEU A 76 6.04 16.06 8.30
N VAL A 77 6.61 14.88 8.58
CA VAL A 77 7.96 14.76 9.15
C VAL A 77 9.01 15.17 8.12
N ALA A 78 8.92 14.72 6.86
CA ALA A 78 9.85 15.11 5.81
C ALA A 78 9.85 16.63 5.59
N ALA A 79 8.68 17.27 5.56
CA ALA A 79 8.57 18.71 5.43
C ALA A 79 9.22 19.46 6.60
N ALA A 80 8.96 19.03 7.84
CA ALA A 80 9.58 19.65 9.01
C ALA A 80 11.10 19.45 9.06
N VAL A 81 11.58 18.25 8.70
CA VAL A 81 13.02 17.95 8.55
C VAL A 81 13.65 18.84 7.48
N GLY A 82 12.97 19.03 6.35
CA GLY A 82 13.39 19.93 5.29
C GLY A 82 13.52 21.38 5.73
N ALA A 83 12.58 21.86 6.53
CA ALA A 83 12.58 23.21 7.09
C ALA A 83 13.60 23.43 8.21
N GLY A 84 14.31 22.38 8.65
CA GLY A 84 15.16 22.42 9.85
C GLY A 84 14.38 22.50 11.17
N ASP A 85 13.05 22.37 11.13
CA ASP A 85 12.18 22.40 12.31
C ASP A 85 12.15 21.05 13.02
N ARG A 86 13.19 20.78 13.82
CA ARG A 86 13.30 19.56 14.62
C ARG A 86 12.14 19.40 15.61
N THR A 87 11.65 20.50 16.17
CA THR A 87 10.54 20.49 17.13
C THR A 87 9.22 20.13 16.44
N GLY A 88 8.98 20.65 15.24
CA GLY A 88 7.84 20.28 14.40
C GLY A 88 7.90 18.82 13.96
N ALA A 89 9.06 18.33 13.55
CA ALA A 89 9.26 16.92 13.17
C ALA A 89 8.96 15.98 14.35
N GLY A 90 9.50 16.29 15.54
CA GLY A 90 9.23 15.54 16.76
C GLY A 90 7.75 15.58 17.17
N ARG A 91 7.10 16.74 17.05
CA ARG A 91 5.66 16.90 17.36
C ARG A 91 4.78 16.07 16.43
N SER A 92 5.04 16.12 15.11
CA SER A 92 4.33 15.30 14.12
C SER A 92 4.52 13.82 14.40
N SER A 93 5.72 13.39 14.77
CA SER A 93 6.04 12.01 15.13
C SER A 93 5.28 11.54 16.37
N MET A 94 5.28 12.34 17.45
CA MET A 94 4.53 12.01 18.67
C MET A 94 3.02 12.00 18.44
N THR A 95 2.52 12.89 17.57
CA THR A 95 1.11 12.92 17.18
C THR A 95 0.73 11.65 16.42
N ALA A 96 1.57 11.21 15.47
CA ALA A 96 1.35 9.98 14.73
C ALA A 96 1.31 8.75 15.66
N LEU A 97 2.23 8.65 16.62
CA LEU A 97 2.23 7.57 17.62
C LEU A 97 0.99 7.61 18.52
N MET A 98 0.54 8.79 18.93
CA MET A 98 -0.69 8.94 19.71
C MET A 98 -1.92 8.49 18.91
N VAL A 99 -2.05 8.94 17.65
CA VAL A 99 -3.12 8.52 16.74
C VAL A 99 -3.08 7.01 16.51
N ALA A 100 -1.89 6.42 16.38
CA ALA A 100 -1.69 4.98 16.25
C ALA A 100 -2.23 4.20 17.45
N VAL A 101 -1.88 4.61 18.67
CA VAL A 101 -2.32 3.95 19.90
C VAL A 101 -3.82 4.07 20.08
N ILE A 102 -4.37 5.29 19.98
CA ILE A 102 -5.80 5.53 20.15
C ILE A 102 -6.60 4.78 19.08
N GLY A 103 -6.19 4.90 17.82
CA GLY A 103 -6.82 4.20 16.70
C GLY A 103 -6.75 2.68 16.86
N GLY A 104 -5.60 2.15 17.28
CA GLY A 104 -5.39 0.71 17.41
C GLY A 104 -6.14 0.11 18.59
N VAL A 105 -6.23 0.81 19.72
CA VAL A 105 -7.09 0.44 20.83
C VAL A 105 -8.56 0.47 20.40
N GLY A 106 -8.99 1.51 19.68
CA GLY A 106 -10.33 1.60 19.11
C GLY A 106 -10.66 0.42 18.20
N VAL A 107 -9.76 0.07 17.27
CA VAL A 107 -9.90 -1.11 16.40
C VAL A 107 -9.98 -2.39 17.23
N THR A 108 -9.16 -2.54 18.27
CA THR A 108 -9.18 -3.71 19.15
C THR A 108 -10.55 -3.89 19.82
N VAL A 109 -11.06 -2.81 20.42
CA VAL A 109 -12.37 -2.80 21.11
C VAL A 109 -13.50 -3.13 20.13
N VAL A 110 -13.50 -2.50 18.96
CA VAL A 110 -14.52 -2.71 17.93
C VAL A 110 -14.48 -4.16 17.42
N LEU A 111 -13.30 -4.69 17.07
CA LEU A 111 -13.20 -6.03 16.52
C LEU A 111 -13.56 -7.11 17.54
N ILE A 112 -13.11 -6.99 18.80
CA ILE A 112 -13.45 -7.94 19.87
C ILE A 112 -14.95 -7.88 20.20
N GLY A 113 -15.49 -6.66 20.37
CA GLY A 113 -16.89 -6.45 20.75
C GLY A 113 -17.88 -6.84 19.64
N LEU A 114 -17.52 -6.60 18.38
CA LEU A 114 -18.39 -6.83 17.22
C LEU A 114 -18.02 -8.08 16.41
N THR A 115 -17.14 -8.96 16.91
CA THR A 115 -16.74 -10.19 16.19
C THR A 115 -17.95 -11.00 15.71
N GLY A 116 -18.96 -11.19 16.57
CA GLY A 116 -20.16 -11.96 16.23
C GLY A 116 -20.97 -11.33 15.09
N PRO A 117 -21.42 -10.07 15.21
CA PRO A 117 -22.10 -9.36 14.13
C PRO A 117 -21.31 -9.34 12.83
N ILE A 118 -20.01 -9.03 12.89
CA ILE A 118 -19.13 -8.99 11.70
C ILE A 118 -19.12 -10.35 11.01
N LEU A 119 -18.89 -11.45 11.74
CA LEU A 119 -18.90 -12.79 11.14
C LEU A 119 -20.27 -13.20 10.60
N GLY A 120 -21.36 -12.67 11.19
CA GLY A 120 -22.71 -12.89 10.69
C GLY A 120 -22.91 -12.23 9.33
N LEU A 121 -22.44 -10.99 9.18
CA LEU A 121 -22.46 -10.26 7.91
C LEU A 121 -21.58 -10.90 6.85
N MET A 122 -20.47 -11.54 7.24
CA MET A 122 -19.58 -12.28 6.35
C MET A 122 -20.13 -13.65 5.93
N GLY A 123 -21.29 -14.06 6.45
CA GLY A 123 -21.90 -15.36 6.14
C GLY A 123 -21.18 -16.54 6.78
N ALA A 124 -20.35 -16.33 7.79
CA ALA A 124 -19.63 -17.41 8.47
C ALA A 124 -20.53 -18.10 9.52
N ASP A 125 -20.66 -19.42 9.41
CA ASP A 125 -21.49 -20.29 10.25
C ASP A 125 -20.71 -21.50 10.82
N GLY A 126 -21.35 -22.25 11.72
CA GLY A 126 -20.81 -23.49 12.31
C GLY A 126 -19.36 -23.41 12.80
N ALA A 127 -18.55 -24.39 12.39
CA ALA A 127 -17.14 -24.50 12.76
C ALA A 127 -16.27 -23.37 12.17
N LEU A 128 -16.60 -22.89 10.97
CA LEU A 128 -15.90 -21.77 10.32
C LEU A 128 -16.01 -20.50 11.17
N ARG A 129 -17.22 -20.18 11.61
CA ARG A 129 -17.49 -19.04 12.50
C ARG A 129 -16.72 -19.13 13.81
N ALA A 130 -16.68 -20.31 14.42
CA ALA A 130 -15.98 -20.51 15.69
C ALA A 130 -14.46 -20.29 15.55
N GLN A 131 -13.86 -20.82 14.47
CA GLN A 131 -12.43 -20.62 14.19
C GLN A 131 -12.12 -19.16 13.85
N ALA A 132 -12.92 -18.52 13.00
CA ALA A 132 -12.73 -17.11 12.65
C ALA A 132 -12.92 -16.19 13.86
N ALA A 133 -13.88 -16.49 14.75
CA ALA A 133 -14.09 -15.71 15.96
C ALA A 133 -12.90 -15.78 16.91
N THR A 134 -12.34 -16.98 17.10
CA THR A 134 -11.12 -17.19 17.89
C THR A 134 -9.96 -16.38 17.31
N TYR A 135 -9.74 -16.50 16.00
CA TYR A 135 -8.68 -15.77 15.31
C TYR A 135 -8.83 -14.25 15.45
N ILE A 136 -10.00 -13.70 15.10
CA ILE A 136 -10.25 -12.25 15.12
C ILE A 136 -10.05 -11.67 16.51
N ARG A 137 -10.59 -12.32 17.56
CA ARG A 137 -10.47 -11.81 18.93
C ARG A 137 -9.03 -11.75 19.42
N ILE A 138 -8.24 -12.78 19.12
CA ILE A 138 -6.81 -12.81 19.48
C ILE A 138 -6.04 -11.79 18.62
N ARG A 139 -6.19 -11.86 17.31
CA ARG A 139 -5.44 -11.03 16.35
C ARG A 139 -5.76 -9.54 16.51
N ALA A 140 -6.96 -9.18 16.96
CA ALA A 140 -7.33 -7.80 17.28
C ALA A 140 -6.38 -7.16 18.30
N LEU A 141 -5.81 -7.93 19.23
CA LEU A 141 -4.83 -7.45 20.20
C LEU A 141 -3.52 -6.93 19.57
N ALA A 142 -3.26 -7.27 18.30
CA ALA A 142 -2.13 -6.75 17.55
C ALA A 142 -2.39 -5.36 16.95
N ALA A 143 -3.65 -4.89 16.87
CA ALA A 143 -4.00 -3.65 16.19
C ALA A 143 -3.21 -2.42 16.69
N PRO A 144 -3.00 -2.20 18.01
CA PRO A 144 -2.18 -1.10 18.50
C PRO A 144 -0.73 -1.19 18.01
N ALA A 145 -0.16 -2.39 18.04
CA ALA A 145 1.22 -2.63 17.58
C ALA A 145 1.36 -2.43 16.07
N VAL A 146 0.41 -2.93 15.27
CA VAL A 146 0.39 -2.75 13.81
C VAL A 146 0.36 -1.26 13.43
N LEU A 147 -0.50 -0.48 14.08
CA LEU A 147 -0.56 0.96 13.80
C LEU A 147 0.67 1.72 14.29
N LEU A 148 1.25 1.31 15.42
CA LEU A 148 2.53 1.88 15.91
C LEU A 148 3.66 1.62 14.91
N VAL A 149 3.76 0.40 14.39
CA VAL A 149 4.72 0.03 13.33
C VAL A 149 4.50 0.91 12.09
N ARG A 150 3.26 1.10 11.63
CA ARG A 150 2.97 2.00 10.49
C ARG A 150 3.35 3.45 10.75
N ALA A 151 3.05 3.99 11.93
CA ALA A 151 3.48 5.33 12.31
C ALA A 151 5.01 5.44 12.32
N ALA A 152 5.71 4.44 12.88
CA ALA A 152 7.16 4.41 12.91
C ALA A 152 7.78 4.33 11.50
N HIS A 153 7.22 3.53 10.58
CA HIS A 153 7.59 3.53 9.17
C HIS A 153 7.52 4.95 8.60
N GLY A 154 6.41 5.65 8.83
CA GLY A 154 6.25 7.03 8.39
C GLY A 154 7.27 8.00 8.98
N ILE A 155 7.57 7.88 10.28
CA ILE A 155 8.56 8.72 10.98
C ILE A 155 9.95 8.53 10.36
N TYR A 156 10.41 7.28 10.28
CA TYR A 156 11.75 6.96 9.76
C TYR A 156 11.89 7.35 8.28
N ARG A 157 10.87 7.08 7.46
CA ARG A 157 10.85 7.54 6.05
C ARG A 157 10.90 9.05 5.93
N GLY A 158 10.18 9.77 6.80
CA GLY A 158 10.23 11.24 6.85
C GLY A 158 11.63 11.78 7.18
N HIS A 159 12.38 11.04 8.00
CA HIS A 159 13.80 11.29 8.29
C HIS A 159 14.77 10.72 7.23
N GLN A 160 14.26 10.26 6.08
CA GLN A 160 15.04 9.65 4.99
C GLN A 160 15.80 8.38 5.40
N ASP A 161 15.24 7.60 6.33
CA ASP A 161 15.74 6.30 6.72
C ASP A 161 14.71 5.21 6.39
N THR A 162 14.97 4.43 5.35
CA THR A 162 14.17 3.24 4.99
C THR A 162 14.82 1.93 5.41
N ARG A 163 16.05 1.98 5.95
CA ARG A 163 16.79 0.79 6.39
C ARG A 163 16.33 0.33 7.77
N SER A 164 16.14 1.27 8.69
CA SER A 164 15.62 0.94 10.02
C SER A 164 14.25 0.27 9.94
N PRO A 165 13.27 0.79 9.16
CA PRO A 165 12.02 0.08 8.92
C PRO A 165 12.19 -1.32 8.33
N LEU A 166 13.01 -1.46 7.27
CA LEU A 166 13.28 -2.77 6.67
C LEU A 166 13.79 -3.79 7.69
N ALA A 167 14.78 -3.41 8.51
CA ALA A 167 15.34 -4.31 9.51
C ALA A 167 14.29 -4.78 10.52
N VAL A 168 13.41 -3.87 10.96
CA VAL A 168 12.32 -4.22 11.88
C VAL A 168 11.28 -5.10 11.18
N THR A 169 10.87 -4.80 9.94
CA THR A 169 9.92 -5.63 9.19
C THR A 169 10.44 -7.05 8.99
N LEU A 170 11.71 -7.19 8.58
CA LEU A 170 12.34 -8.52 8.47
C LEU A 170 12.41 -9.23 9.81
N GLY A 171 12.63 -8.51 10.91
CA GLY A 171 12.59 -9.06 12.27
C GLY A 171 11.20 -9.54 12.69
N ILE A 172 10.16 -8.73 12.45
CA ILE A 172 8.75 -9.11 12.68
C ILE A 172 8.46 -10.39 11.91
N ASN A 173 8.84 -10.43 10.63
CA ASN A 173 8.52 -11.54 9.74
C ASN A 173 9.30 -12.81 10.11
N ALA A 174 10.55 -12.67 10.54
CA ALA A 174 11.34 -13.80 11.05
C ALA A 174 10.76 -14.37 12.35
N VAL A 175 10.34 -13.51 13.29
CA VAL A 175 9.67 -13.94 14.52
C VAL A 175 8.38 -14.67 14.18
N ASN A 176 7.56 -14.12 13.29
CA ASN A 176 6.30 -14.75 12.92
C ASN A 176 6.53 -16.10 12.23
N LEU A 177 7.47 -16.17 11.27
CA LEU A 177 7.85 -17.41 10.59
C LEU A 177 8.31 -18.53 11.54
N VAL A 178 8.96 -18.17 12.65
CA VAL A 178 9.40 -19.13 13.68
C VAL A 178 8.25 -19.50 14.63
N LEU A 179 7.48 -18.52 15.09
CA LEU A 179 6.40 -18.74 16.06
C LEU A 179 5.20 -19.47 15.46
N ASP A 180 4.90 -19.26 14.18
CA ASP A 180 3.77 -19.91 13.49
C ASP A 180 3.82 -21.44 13.63
N PRO A 181 4.84 -22.16 13.11
CA PRO A 181 4.86 -23.62 13.20
C PRO A 181 4.97 -24.12 14.65
N LEU A 182 5.65 -23.38 15.54
CA LEU A 182 5.79 -23.73 16.96
C LEU A 182 4.44 -23.68 17.68
N LEU A 183 3.65 -22.64 17.49
CA LEU A 183 2.35 -22.48 18.17
C LEU A 183 1.25 -23.28 17.48
N ILE A 184 1.25 -23.32 16.14
CA ILE A 184 0.24 -24.04 15.36
C ILE A 184 0.37 -25.55 15.57
N PHE A 185 1.56 -26.10 15.31
CA PHE A 185 1.79 -27.55 15.32
C PHE A 185 2.44 -28.03 16.61
N GLY A 186 3.47 -27.32 17.11
CA GLY A 186 4.21 -27.73 18.31
C GLY A 186 3.38 -27.71 19.59
N MET A 187 2.58 -26.66 19.79
CA MET A 187 1.65 -26.54 20.92
C MET A 187 0.22 -27.02 20.60
N GLY A 188 -0.06 -27.31 19.33
CA GLY A 188 -1.39 -27.76 18.88
C GLY A 188 -2.48 -26.69 18.99
N TRP A 189 -2.13 -25.40 19.00
CA TRP A 189 -3.13 -24.32 19.15
C TRP A 189 -3.87 -24.00 17.85
N GLY A 190 -3.48 -24.60 16.73
CA GLY A 190 -4.13 -24.42 15.44
C GLY A 190 -4.24 -22.94 15.05
N VAL A 191 -5.44 -22.51 14.67
CA VAL A 191 -5.74 -21.13 14.23
C VAL A 191 -5.45 -20.09 15.32
N ALA A 192 -5.65 -20.44 16.61
CA ALA A 192 -5.29 -19.56 17.72
C ALA A 192 -3.77 -19.36 17.82
N GLY A 193 -2.99 -20.40 17.51
CA GLY A 193 -1.53 -20.34 17.45
C GLY A 193 -1.04 -19.34 16.41
N ALA A 194 -1.59 -19.39 15.19
CA ALA A 194 -1.29 -18.42 14.14
C ALA A 194 -1.59 -16.98 14.58
N ALA A 195 -2.78 -16.75 15.17
CA ALA A 195 -3.15 -15.41 15.67
C ALA A 195 -2.16 -14.89 16.74
N TRP A 196 -1.77 -15.73 17.70
CA TRP A 196 -0.82 -15.35 18.75
C TRP A 196 0.60 -15.12 18.23
N ALA A 197 1.06 -15.92 17.27
CA ALA A 197 2.34 -15.72 16.62
C ALA A 197 2.41 -14.33 15.97
N THR A 198 1.36 -13.93 15.25
CA THR A 198 1.35 -12.60 14.64
C THR A 198 1.15 -11.47 15.66
N VAL A 199 0.45 -11.69 16.77
CA VAL A 199 0.35 -10.72 17.89
C VAL A 199 1.73 -10.49 18.50
N ALA A 200 2.44 -11.57 18.84
CA ALA A 200 3.78 -11.50 19.43
C ALA A 200 4.77 -10.80 18.50
N ALA A 201 4.80 -11.18 17.22
CA ALA A 201 5.67 -10.57 16.21
C ALA A 201 5.45 -9.05 16.09
N GLN A 202 4.20 -8.60 16.03
CA GLN A 202 3.87 -7.19 15.91
C GLN A 202 4.24 -6.39 17.17
N TRP A 203 3.99 -6.93 18.37
CA TRP A 203 4.40 -6.28 19.61
C TRP A 203 5.93 -6.21 19.77
N MET A 204 6.65 -7.25 19.33
CA MET A 204 8.12 -7.20 19.26
C MET A 204 8.60 -6.11 18.30
N GLY A 205 7.99 -5.98 17.12
CA GLY A 205 8.28 -4.90 16.17
C GLY A 205 8.01 -3.51 16.75
N ALA A 206 6.85 -3.33 17.39
CA ALA A 206 6.49 -2.09 18.05
C ALA A 206 7.46 -1.74 19.20
N ALA A 207 7.87 -2.73 20.00
CA ALA A 207 8.87 -2.56 21.05
C ALA A 207 10.23 -2.18 20.48
N TRP A 208 10.67 -2.83 19.39
CA TRP A 208 11.93 -2.49 18.72
C TRP A 208 11.90 -1.04 18.21
N PHE A 209 10.84 -0.62 17.51
CA PHE A 209 10.69 0.79 17.14
C PHE A 209 10.67 1.72 18.34
N GLY A 210 10.00 1.34 19.43
CA GLY A 210 10.00 2.08 20.70
C GLY A 210 11.41 2.31 21.23
N VAL A 211 12.25 1.27 21.27
CA VAL A 211 13.66 1.37 21.67
C VAL A 211 14.45 2.29 20.74
N LEU A 212 14.24 2.19 19.43
CA LEU A 212 14.95 3.05 18.48
C LEU A 212 14.52 4.52 18.60
N LEU A 213 13.22 4.79 18.69
CA LEU A 213 12.64 6.14 18.76
C LEU A 213 12.92 6.82 20.11
N LEU A 214 12.86 6.10 21.23
CA LEU A 214 13.10 6.67 22.56
C LEU A 214 14.57 6.63 23.00
N GLY A 215 15.39 5.83 22.32
CA GLY A 215 16.83 5.75 22.54
C GLY A 215 17.62 6.50 21.45
N ARG A 216 18.24 5.74 20.54
CA ARG A 216 19.25 6.24 19.58
C ARG A 216 18.75 7.35 18.65
N SER A 217 17.48 7.33 18.27
CA SER A 217 16.92 8.33 17.36
C SER A 217 16.29 9.53 18.07
N ARG A 218 16.09 9.47 19.39
CA ARG A 218 15.28 10.43 20.15
C ARG A 218 15.73 11.87 19.95
N GLU A 219 17.00 12.13 20.26
CA GLU A 219 17.56 13.48 20.16
C GLU A 219 17.58 13.93 18.70
N ARG A 220 18.12 13.10 17.80
CA ARG A 220 18.21 13.39 16.35
C ARG A 220 16.86 13.78 15.75
N MET A 221 15.78 13.11 16.15
CA MET A 221 14.42 13.34 15.65
C MET A 221 13.63 14.39 16.44
N GLY A 222 14.21 14.98 17.49
CA GLY A 222 13.55 16.02 18.30
C GLY A 222 12.35 15.48 19.10
N LEU A 223 12.37 14.19 19.47
CA LEU A 223 11.25 13.54 20.16
C LEU A 223 11.19 13.97 21.63
N VAL A 224 10.15 14.73 21.96
CA VAL A 224 9.83 15.16 23.33
C VAL A 224 8.57 14.45 23.79
N VAL A 225 8.69 13.62 24.81
CA VAL A 225 7.53 12.99 25.46
C VAL A 225 6.78 14.07 26.24
N GLY A 226 5.56 14.36 25.82
CA GLY A 226 4.75 15.43 26.41
C GLY A 226 3.34 15.46 25.84
N ARG A 227 2.54 16.43 26.27
CA ARG A 227 1.17 16.60 25.77
C ARG A 227 1.19 17.01 24.31
N VAL A 228 0.53 16.22 23.47
CA VAL A 228 0.28 16.56 22.07
C VAL A 228 -0.97 17.45 22.00
N PRO A 229 -0.90 18.67 21.43
CA PRO A 229 -2.08 19.51 21.30
C PRO A 229 -3.05 18.89 20.29
N LEU A 230 -4.35 18.94 20.58
CA LEU A 230 -5.39 18.40 19.69
C LEU A 230 -5.36 19.04 18.29
N SER A 231 -4.91 20.29 18.18
CA SER A 231 -4.71 20.96 16.90
C SER A 231 -3.69 20.27 15.99
N ALA A 232 -2.73 19.53 16.56
CA ALA A 232 -1.76 18.75 15.78
C ALA A 232 -2.38 17.50 15.13
N VAL A 233 -3.55 17.03 15.60
CA VAL A 233 -4.25 15.87 15.04
C VAL A 233 -5.01 16.24 13.76
N ARG A 234 -5.42 17.50 13.60
CA ARG A 234 -6.21 17.96 12.45
C ARG A 234 -5.57 17.64 11.08
N PRO A 235 -4.28 17.88 10.84
CA PRO A 235 -3.63 17.49 9.59
C PRO A 235 -3.74 15.99 9.28
N PHE A 236 -3.63 15.13 10.31
CA PHE A 236 -3.78 13.68 10.18
C PHE A 236 -5.20 13.28 9.80
N LEU A 237 -6.23 13.90 10.40
CA LEU A 237 -7.62 13.63 10.06
C LEU A 237 -7.97 14.09 8.64
N SER A 238 -7.51 15.27 8.24
CA SER A 238 -7.69 15.77 6.86
C SER A 238 -7.03 14.85 5.85
N ALA A 239 -5.76 14.47 6.07
CA ALA A 239 -5.06 13.52 5.22
C ALA A 239 -5.74 12.13 5.24
N GLY A 240 -6.27 11.71 6.40
CA GLY A 240 -7.05 10.49 6.56
C GLY A 240 -8.28 10.45 5.67
N ARG A 241 -9.09 11.52 5.72
CA ARG A 241 -10.25 11.67 4.84
C ARG A 241 -9.85 11.61 3.36
N ASP A 242 -8.85 12.39 2.97
CA ASP A 242 -8.48 12.54 1.56
C ASP A 242 -7.86 11.24 0.99
N ILE A 243 -7.00 10.57 1.76
CA ILE A 243 -6.43 9.26 1.39
C ILE A 243 -7.52 8.18 1.38
N ALA A 244 -8.49 8.21 2.30
CA ALA A 244 -9.62 7.28 2.28
C ALA A 244 -10.46 7.46 1.01
N ILE A 245 -10.78 8.70 0.61
CA ILE A 245 -11.51 8.99 -0.64
C ILE A 245 -10.74 8.47 -1.85
N ARG A 246 -9.45 8.80 -1.96
CA ARG A 246 -8.57 8.32 -3.04
C ARG A 246 -8.62 6.80 -3.14
N THR A 247 -8.46 6.13 -2.00
CA THR A 247 -8.31 4.68 -1.99
C THR A 247 -9.65 3.98 -2.20
N ALA A 248 -10.76 4.51 -1.68
CA ALA A 248 -12.11 4.03 -1.96
C ALA A 248 -12.47 4.16 -3.44
N ALA A 249 -12.05 5.25 -4.11
CA ALA A 249 -12.26 5.40 -5.56
C ALA A 249 -11.54 4.30 -6.35
N LEU A 250 -10.29 3.99 -6.01
CA LEU A 250 -9.53 2.91 -6.66
C LEU A 250 -10.14 1.53 -6.36
N LEU A 251 -10.43 1.22 -5.10
CA LEU A 251 -11.05 -0.05 -4.71
C LEU A 251 -12.42 -0.22 -5.35
N GLY A 252 -13.27 0.82 -5.36
CA GLY A 252 -14.57 0.80 -6.00
C GLY A 252 -14.47 0.52 -7.50
N PHE A 253 -13.53 1.18 -8.18
CA PHE A 253 -13.26 0.92 -9.60
C PHE A 253 -12.82 -0.54 -9.84
N PHE A 254 -11.82 -1.04 -9.12
CA PHE A 254 -11.31 -2.42 -9.32
C PHE A 254 -12.35 -3.49 -8.94
N THR A 255 -13.14 -3.23 -7.91
CA THR A 255 -14.25 -4.12 -7.51
C THR A 255 -15.31 -4.16 -8.59
N TYR A 256 -15.67 -2.99 -9.16
CA TYR A 256 -16.61 -2.93 -10.27
C TYR A 256 -16.06 -3.59 -11.54
N ALA A 257 -14.76 -3.43 -11.83
CA ALA A 257 -14.09 -4.09 -12.95
C ALA A 257 -14.17 -5.62 -12.83
N THR A 258 -13.89 -6.16 -11.64
CA THR A 258 -14.08 -7.59 -11.35
C THR A 258 -15.53 -8.01 -11.55
N GLY A 259 -16.48 -7.24 -11.02
CA GLY A 259 -17.91 -7.54 -11.18
C GLY A 259 -18.38 -7.50 -12.63
N VAL A 260 -17.85 -6.60 -13.46
CA VAL A 260 -18.09 -6.59 -14.91
C VAL A 260 -17.48 -7.83 -15.54
N ALA A 261 -16.23 -8.19 -15.21
CA ALA A 261 -15.58 -9.39 -15.72
C ALA A 261 -16.37 -10.68 -15.43
N THR A 262 -16.95 -10.79 -14.23
CA THR A 262 -17.85 -11.91 -13.84
C THR A 262 -19.10 -12.02 -14.71
N ARG A 263 -19.58 -10.91 -15.27
CA ARG A 263 -20.83 -10.86 -16.04
C ARG A 263 -20.62 -10.97 -17.55
N ILE A 264 -19.38 -11.06 -18.03
CA ILE A 264 -19.08 -11.19 -19.46
C ILE A 264 -19.54 -12.55 -20.00
N ASP A 265 -19.25 -13.61 -19.25
CA ASP A 265 -19.52 -15.00 -19.63
C ASP A 265 -20.19 -15.77 -18.47
N PRO A 266 -21.37 -15.39 -17.95
CA PRO A 266 -21.93 -16.01 -16.73
C PRO A 266 -21.94 -17.56 -16.67
N PRO A 267 -22.17 -18.30 -17.79
CA PRO A 267 -22.09 -19.76 -17.79
C PRO A 267 -20.68 -20.33 -17.59
N SER A 268 -19.61 -19.58 -17.89
CA SER A 268 -18.22 -19.99 -17.71
C SER A 268 -17.44 -18.92 -16.95
N SER A 269 -16.81 -19.24 -15.82
CA SER A 269 -16.05 -18.24 -15.05
C SER A 269 -14.70 -17.86 -15.69
N THR A 270 -14.58 -17.96 -17.01
CA THR A 270 -13.32 -17.87 -17.74
C THR A 270 -12.77 -16.45 -17.73
N ALA A 271 -13.59 -15.46 -18.08
CA ALA A 271 -13.15 -14.08 -18.16
C ALA A 271 -12.73 -13.52 -16.79
N VAL A 272 -13.51 -13.82 -15.74
CA VAL A 272 -13.16 -13.40 -14.37
C VAL A 272 -11.91 -14.12 -13.86
N ALA A 273 -11.75 -15.42 -14.12
CA ALA A 273 -10.55 -16.15 -13.71
C ALA A 273 -9.29 -15.55 -14.38
N ALA A 274 -9.37 -15.28 -15.68
CA ALA A 274 -8.28 -14.62 -16.42
C ALA A 274 -8.00 -13.21 -15.89
N HIS A 275 -9.04 -12.42 -15.62
CA HIS A 275 -8.90 -11.09 -15.01
C HIS A 275 -8.16 -11.15 -13.67
N GLN A 276 -8.55 -12.07 -12.78
CA GLN A 276 -7.93 -12.20 -11.46
C GLN A 276 -6.45 -12.55 -11.54
N VAL A 277 -6.06 -13.48 -12.42
CA VAL A 277 -4.65 -13.84 -12.61
C VAL A 277 -3.83 -12.63 -13.05
N VAL A 278 -4.26 -11.95 -14.12
CA VAL A 278 -3.51 -10.80 -14.65
C VAL A 278 -3.53 -9.61 -13.67
N PHE A 279 -4.62 -9.41 -12.93
CA PHE A 279 -4.72 -8.39 -11.89
C PHE A 279 -3.79 -8.67 -10.70
N GLN A 280 -3.64 -9.93 -10.30
CA GLN A 280 -2.72 -10.31 -9.22
C GLN A 280 -1.25 -10.08 -9.63
N VAL A 281 -0.89 -10.40 -10.88
CA VAL A 281 0.44 -10.07 -11.43
C VAL A 281 0.63 -8.56 -11.45
N TRP A 282 -0.37 -7.79 -11.87
CA TRP A 282 -0.33 -6.32 -11.82
C TRP A 282 -0.09 -5.78 -10.41
N LEU A 283 -0.83 -6.28 -9.41
CA LEU A 283 -0.66 -5.89 -8.00
C LEU A 283 0.75 -6.19 -7.48
N PHE A 284 1.32 -7.34 -7.84
CA PHE A 284 2.67 -7.70 -7.45
C PHE A 284 3.71 -6.74 -8.05
N LEU A 285 3.60 -6.42 -9.34
CA LEU A 285 4.51 -5.48 -10.02
C LEU A 285 4.36 -4.05 -9.48
N ALA A 286 3.14 -3.67 -9.10
CA ALA A 286 2.83 -2.40 -8.47
C ALA A 286 3.64 -2.16 -7.18
N LEU A 287 3.89 -3.20 -6.37
CA LEU A 287 4.73 -3.10 -5.16
C LEU A 287 6.16 -2.66 -5.49
N ALA A 288 6.69 -3.12 -6.63
CA ALA A 288 8.03 -2.74 -7.07
C ALA A 288 8.12 -1.24 -7.34
N VAL A 289 7.12 -0.67 -8.01
CA VAL A 289 7.09 0.77 -8.30
C VAL A 289 6.73 1.61 -7.08
N ASP A 290 5.92 1.09 -6.17
CA ASP A 290 5.55 1.79 -4.94
C ASP A 290 6.77 2.11 -4.07
N SER A 291 7.84 1.32 -4.16
CA SER A 291 9.13 1.63 -3.54
C SER A 291 9.74 2.96 -4.01
N LEU A 292 9.58 3.31 -5.31
CA LEU A 292 9.97 4.62 -5.84
C LEU A 292 9.01 5.72 -5.39
N ALA A 293 7.72 5.42 -5.25
CA ALA A 293 6.74 6.37 -4.71
C ALA A 293 7.06 6.74 -3.25
N ILE A 294 7.52 5.78 -2.44
CA ILE A 294 8.01 6.03 -1.07
C ILE A 294 9.24 6.95 -1.08
N ALA A 295 10.20 6.71 -1.97
CA ALA A 295 11.37 7.57 -2.12
C ALA A 295 10.96 9.00 -2.56
N ALA A 296 10.01 9.10 -3.49
CA ALA A 296 9.44 10.37 -3.93
C ALA A 296 8.80 11.12 -2.76
N GLN A 297 7.97 10.45 -1.96
CA GLN A 297 7.29 11.04 -0.82
C GLN A 297 8.27 11.69 0.16
N ALA A 298 9.32 10.96 0.54
CA ALA A 298 10.33 11.44 1.48
C ALA A 298 11.17 12.60 0.90
N LEU A 299 11.66 12.47 -0.34
CA LEU A 299 12.53 13.47 -0.95
C LEU A 299 11.77 14.76 -1.27
N ILE A 300 10.57 14.66 -1.85
CA ILE A 300 9.76 15.81 -2.21
C ILE A 300 9.30 16.56 -0.95
N GLY A 301 8.89 15.84 0.09
CA GLY A 301 8.55 16.45 1.38
C GLY A 301 9.71 17.28 1.94
N ARG A 302 10.93 16.71 1.95
CA ARG A 302 12.13 17.42 2.42
C ARG A 302 12.45 18.68 1.62
N TRP A 303 12.54 18.59 0.30
CA TRP A 303 12.94 19.74 -0.52
C TRP A 303 11.87 20.83 -0.56
N ARG A 304 10.58 20.45 -0.50
CA ARG A 304 9.49 21.40 -0.32
C ARG A 304 9.56 22.09 1.04
N GLY A 305 9.81 21.33 2.11
CA GLY A 305 10.00 21.86 3.46
C GLY A 305 11.16 22.86 3.56
N ALA A 306 12.24 22.62 2.82
CA ALA A 306 13.39 23.52 2.73
C ALA A 306 13.12 24.80 1.92
N GLY A 307 11.95 24.94 1.27
CA GLY A 307 11.66 26.04 0.34
C GLY A 307 12.32 25.92 -1.03
N GLU A 308 13.05 24.83 -1.27
CA GLU A 308 13.85 24.58 -2.48
C GLU A 308 13.02 23.90 -3.58
N LEU A 309 11.98 24.59 -4.03
CA LEU A 309 11.00 24.05 -4.98
C LEU A 309 11.61 23.71 -6.36
N ALA A 310 12.73 24.33 -6.73
CA ALA A 310 13.44 24.00 -7.96
C ALA A 310 14.11 22.62 -7.86
N GLU A 311 14.73 22.30 -6.72
CA GLU A 311 15.31 20.98 -6.46
C GLU A 311 14.22 19.91 -6.34
N ALA A 312 13.11 20.23 -5.68
CA ALA A 312 11.96 19.32 -5.61
C ALA A 312 11.45 18.95 -7.02
N ARG A 313 11.38 19.90 -7.96
CA ARG A 313 11.00 19.65 -9.37
C ARG A 313 12.00 18.76 -10.09
N ARG A 314 13.30 19.05 -9.99
CA ARG A 314 14.36 18.24 -10.62
C ARG A 314 14.33 16.79 -10.14
N ILE A 315 14.14 16.58 -8.84
CA ILE A 315 14.00 15.23 -8.27
C ILE A 315 12.70 14.58 -8.72
N ALA A 316 11.58 15.30 -8.77
CA ALA A 316 10.31 14.77 -9.28
C ALA A 316 10.39 14.37 -10.76
N ASP A 317 11.13 15.11 -11.60
CA ASP A 317 11.38 14.75 -13.00
C ASP A 317 12.26 13.50 -13.08
N ARG A 318 13.31 13.42 -12.26
CA ARG A 318 14.21 12.27 -12.24
C ARG A 318 13.51 10.99 -11.76
N LEU A 319 12.71 11.09 -10.71
CA LEU A 319 11.88 9.99 -10.22
C LEU A 319 10.89 9.52 -11.28
N ALA A 320 10.25 10.43 -12.01
CA ALA A 320 9.33 10.06 -13.09
C ALA A 320 10.06 9.31 -14.21
N PHE A 321 11.25 9.77 -14.60
CA PHE A 321 12.09 9.07 -15.58
C PHE A 321 12.50 7.66 -15.11
N LEU A 322 12.98 7.54 -13.86
CA LEU A 322 13.32 6.23 -13.29
C LEU A 322 12.09 5.33 -13.14
N GLY A 323 10.94 5.88 -12.77
CA GLY A 323 9.67 5.18 -12.68
C GLY A 323 9.25 4.56 -14.01
N VAL A 324 9.26 5.36 -15.08
CA VAL A 324 9.01 4.84 -16.44
C VAL A 324 10.05 3.79 -16.82
N GLY A 325 11.33 4.02 -16.54
CA GLY A 325 12.40 3.04 -16.80
C GLY A 325 12.17 1.70 -16.09
N VAL A 326 11.83 1.73 -14.79
CA VAL A 326 11.45 0.53 -14.04
C VAL A 326 10.20 -0.11 -14.62
N GLY A 327 9.17 0.68 -14.97
CA GLY A 327 7.97 0.17 -15.62
C GLY A 327 8.25 -0.53 -16.95
N VAL A 328 9.19 -0.01 -17.76
CA VAL A 328 9.64 -0.66 -19.01
C VAL A 328 10.40 -1.96 -18.73
N VAL A 329 11.27 -1.99 -17.71
CA VAL A 329 11.97 -3.22 -17.32
C VAL A 329 10.96 -4.28 -16.85
N LEU A 330 10.02 -3.91 -15.99
CA LEU A 330 8.96 -4.81 -15.53
C LEU A 330 8.08 -5.29 -16.69
N ALA A 331 7.73 -4.40 -17.62
CA ALA A 331 7.01 -4.77 -18.84
C ALA A 331 7.78 -5.80 -19.67
N GLY A 332 9.09 -5.62 -19.85
CA GLY A 332 9.95 -6.56 -20.58
C GLY A 332 10.05 -7.92 -19.90
N LEU A 333 10.19 -7.97 -18.58
CA LEU A 333 10.22 -9.21 -17.81
C LEU A 333 8.92 -10.00 -17.95
N VAL A 334 7.78 -9.30 -17.87
CA VAL A 334 6.45 -9.88 -17.97
C VAL A 334 6.16 -10.31 -19.41
N ALA A 335 6.52 -9.51 -20.41
CA ALA A 335 6.43 -9.88 -21.82
C ALA A 335 7.24 -11.15 -22.15
N GLY A 336 8.44 -11.28 -21.57
CA GLY A 336 9.24 -12.49 -21.70
C GLY A 336 8.62 -13.70 -21.02
N ALA A 337 7.86 -13.50 -19.93
CA ALA A 337 7.21 -14.56 -19.17
C ALA A 337 5.88 -15.04 -19.77
N VAL A 338 5.30 -14.34 -20.76
CA VAL A 338 4.02 -14.69 -21.43
C VAL A 338 3.87 -16.18 -21.76
N PRO A 339 4.89 -16.88 -22.31
CA PRO A 339 4.70 -18.26 -22.75
C PRO A 339 4.43 -19.22 -21.60
N TRP A 340 4.97 -18.96 -20.40
CA TRP A 340 4.94 -19.89 -19.27
C TRP A 340 4.06 -19.41 -18.11
N LEU A 341 3.93 -18.08 -17.94
CA LEU A 341 3.28 -17.51 -16.77
C LEU A 341 1.82 -17.95 -16.61
N PRO A 342 0.96 -17.97 -17.66
CA PRO A 342 -0.43 -18.39 -17.50
C PRO A 342 -0.58 -19.83 -16.99
N GLU A 343 0.31 -20.73 -17.43
CA GLU A 343 0.30 -22.16 -17.09
C GLU A 343 0.73 -22.44 -15.64
N TRP A 344 1.43 -21.48 -15.01
CA TRP A 344 1.74 -21.56 -13.58
C TRP A 344 0.51 -21.31 -12.71
N PHE A 345 -0.49 -20.58 -13.20
CA PHE A 345 -1.69 -20.23 -12.45
C PHE A 345 -2.87 -21.17 -12.70
N THR A 346 -2.99 -21.75 -13.89
CA THR A 346 -4.12 -22.62 -14.24
C THR A 346 -3.76 -23.62 -15.33
N ARG A 347 -4.49 -24.74 -15.35
CA ARG A 347 -4.42 -25.76 -16.41
C ARG A 347 -5.61 -25.71 -17.37
N GLU A 348 -6.59 -24.84 -17.12
CA GLU A 348 -7.79 -24.71 -17.94
C GLU A 348 -7.47 -23.98 -19.26
N PRO A 349 -7.59 -24.64 -20.44
CA PRO A 349 -7.16 -24.05 -21.72
C PRO A 349 -7.85 -22.73 -22.05
N GLY A 350 -9.16 -22.61 -21.77
CA GLY A 350 -9.92 -21.39 -22.03
C GLY A 350 -9.45 -20.21 -21.18
N VAL A 351 -9.07 -20.46 -19.92
CA VAL A 351 -8.54 -19.40 -19.04
C VAL A 351 -7.15 -18.96 -19.50
N ILE A 352 -6.30 -19.91 -19.91
CA ILE A 352 -4.97 -19.60 -20.47
C ILE A 352 -5.10 -18.72 -21.71
N GLU A 353 -6.01 -19.05 -22.63
CA GLU A 353 -6.25 -18.26 -23.84
C GLU A 353 -6.77 -16.85 -23.50
N ALA A 354 -7.74 -16.75 -22.59
CA ALA A 354 -8.26 -15.46 -22.13
C ALA A 354 -7.18 -14.60 -21.45
N ILE A 355 -6.30 -15.20 -20.63
CA ILE A 355 -5.13 -14.52 -20.05
C ILE A 355 -4.24 -13.97 -21.16
N ARG A 356 -3.85 -14.80 -22.13
CA ARG A 356 -3.00 -14.39 -23.27
C ARG A 356 -3.63 -13.25 -24.06
N GLY A 357 -4.95 -13.25 -24.21
CA GLY A 357 -5.71 -12.20 -24.89
C GLY A 357 -5.62 -10.81 -24.24
N VAL A 358 -5.48 -10.73 -22.91
CA VAL A 358 -5.40 -9.45 -22.18
C VAL A 358 -4.04 -9.14 -21.58
N TYR A 359 -3.09 -10.08 -21.67
CA TYR A 359 -1.76 -9.94 -21.10
C TYR A 359 -0.99 -8.72 -21.62
N TRP A 360 -1.18 -8.35 -22.89
CA TRP A 360 -0.48 -7.21 -23.48
C TRP A 360 -0.96 -5.85 -22.93
N PHE A 361 -2.17 -5.77 -22.35
CA PHE A 361 -2.60 -4.59 -21.59
C PHE A 361 -1.76 -4.40 -20.34
N LEU A 362 -1.40 -5.50 -19.66
CA LEU A 362 -0.50 -5.47 -18.51
C LEU A 362 0.89 -4.96 -18.94
N VAL A 363 1.46 -5.55 -19.98
CA VAL A 363 2.79 -5.18 -20.51
C VAL A 363 2.83 -3.72 -20.92
N ALA A 364 1.91 -3.28 -21.79
CA ALA A 364 1.88 -1.90 -22.28
C ALA A 364 1.47 -0.90 -21.18
N GLY A 365 0.66 -1.33 -20.22
CA GLY A 365 0.18 -0.50 -19.11
C GLY A 365 1.19 -0.28 -17.98
N MET A 366 2.22 -1.12 -17.87
CA MET A 366 3.22 -1.04 -16.79
C MET A 366 3.98 0.30 -16.76
N PRO A 367 4.55 0.82 -17.86
CA PRO A 367 5.21 2.12 -17.85
C PRO A 367 4.27 3.27 -17.45
N LEU A 368 3.00 3.20 -17.88
CA LEU A 368 1.98 4.21 -17.57
C LEU A 368 1.61 4.18 -16.09
N SER A 369 1.36 2.98 -15.57
CA SER A 369 1.08 2.76 -14.15
C SER A 369 2.26 3.22 -13.30
N ALA A 370 3.48 2.92 -13.72
CA ALA A 370 4.67 3.29 -12.98
C ALA A 370 4.83 4.82 -12.86
N LEU A 371 4.54 5.56 -13.94
CA LEU A 371 4.54 7.02 -13.92
C LEU A 371 3.50 7.58 -12.93
N VAL A 372 2.27 7.05 -12.97
CA VAL A 372 1.18 7.47 -12.08
C VAL A 372 1.56 7.24 -10.61
N PHE A 373 2.17 6.09 -10.31
CA PHE A 373 2.50 5.71 -8.93
C PHE A 373 3.62 6.57 -8.37
N VAL A 374 4.65 6.85 -9.18
CA VAL A 374 5.68 7.81 -8.80
C VAL A 374 5.10 9.20 -8.57
N TRP A 375 4.20 9.66 -9.44
CA TRP A 375 3.53 10.94 -9.25
C TRP A 375 2.66 10.96 -8.00
N ASP A 376 1.94 9.88 -7.67
CA ASP A 376 1.25 9.78 -6.39
C ASP A 376 2.21 10.03 -5.23
N GLY A 377 3.38 9.40 -5.25
CA GLY A 377 4.44 9.64 -4.26
C GLY A 377 4.89 11.10 -4.20
N VAL A 378 5.02 11.78 -5.35
CA VAL A 378 5.34 13.22 -5.42
C VAL A 378 4.24 14.07 -4.78
N PHE A 379 2.97 13.83 -5.10
CA PHE A 379 1.83 14.58 -4.57
C PHE A 379 1.61 14.32 -3.07
N LEU A 380 1.73 13.07 -2.63
CA LEU A 380 1.70 12.70 -1.22
C LEU A 380 2.87 13.33 -0.46
N GLY A 381 4.08 13.30 -1.02
CA GLY A 381 5.27 13.95 -0.44
C GLY A 381 5.07 15.44 -0.26
N ALA A 382 4.48 16.09 -1.26
CA ALA A 382 4.16 17.50 -1.21
C ALA A 382 2.94 17.83 -0.30
N GLY A 383 2.21 16.82 0.19
CA GLY A 383 1.05 17.01 1.06
C GLY A 383 -0.20 17.53 0.35
N ASP A 384 -0.28 17.40 -0.98
CA ASP A 384 -1.45 17.82 -1.78
C ASP A 384 -2.52 16.71 -1.83
N PHE A 385 -2.90 16.22 -0.63
CA PHE A 385 -3.79 15.06 -0.46
C PHE A 385 -5.18 15.30 -1.05
N GLY A 386 -5.75 16.50 -0.83
CA GLY A 386 -7.08 16.85 -1.31
C GLY A 386 -7.18 16.86 -2.83
N TYR A 387 -6.18 17.40 -3.53
CA TYR A 387 -6.14 17.33 -4.99
C TYR A 387 -6.05 15.88 -5.46
N LEU A 388 -5.15 15.10 -4.85
CA LEU A 388 -4.95 13.70 -5.22
C LEU A 388 -6.23 12.87 -5.06
N ALA A 389 -7.00 13.13 -4.00
CA ALA A 389 -8.29 12.51 -3.73
C ALA A 389 -9.32 12.83 -4.82
N VAL A 390 -9.51 14.12 -5.13
CA VAL A 390 -10.49 14.56 -6.14
C VAL A 390 -10.09 14.10 -7.54
N ALA A 391 -8.81 14.21 -7.90
CA ALA A 391 -8.31 13.75 -9.20
C ALA A 391 -8.50 12.24 -9.38
N THR A 392 -8.21 11.45 -8.34
CA THR A 392 -8.41 9.99 -8.38
C THR A 392 -9.88 9.62 -8.41
N LEU A 393 -10.74 10.34 -7.69
CA LEU A 393 -12.19 10.15 -7.77
C LEU A 393 -12.72 10.46 -9.18
N ALA A 394 -12.32 11.58 -9.78
CA ALA A 394 -12.72 11.95 -11.14
C ALA A 394 -12.24 10.92 -12.17
N ALA A 395 -10.98 10.49 -12.08
CA ALA A 395 -10.44 9.45 -12.95
C ALA A 395 -11.13 8.09 -12.71
N GLY A 396 -11.48 7.76 -11.47
CA GLY A 396 -12.24 6.58 -11.08
C GLY A 396 -13.64 6.58 -11.70
N LEU A 397 -14.37 7.70 -11.61
CA LEU A 397 -15.69 7.86 -12.21
C LEU A 397 -15.63 7.75 -13.74
N PHE A 398 -14.61 8.33 -14.37
CA PHE A 398 -14.35 8.14 -15.80
C PHE A 398 -14.07 6.66 -16.15
N GLY A 399 -13.25 5.98 -15.35
CA GLY A 399 -13.02 4.54 -15.55
C GLY A 399 -14.31 3.71 -15.37
N VAL A 400 -15.14 4.04 -14.38
CA VAL A 400 -16.43 3.38 -14.14
C VAL A 400 -17.38 3.60 -15.30
N SER A 401 -17.42 4.79 -15.92
CA SER A 401 -18.26 5.02 -17.09
C SER A 401 -17.80 4.19 -18.29
N LEU A 402 -16.48 4.00 -18.49
CA LEU A 402 -15.97 3.06 -19.49
C LEU A 402 -16.36 1.61 -19.19
N LEU A 403 -16.26 1.18 -17.92
CA LEU A 403 -16.67 -0.16 -17.50
C LEU A 403 -18.17 -0.43 -17.72
N ALA A 404 -19.01 0.58 -17.50
CA ALA A 404 -20.45 0.48 -17.71
C ALA A 404 -20.83 0.20 -19.18
N LEU A 405 -19.96 0.56 -20.13
CA LEU A 405 -20.16 0.33 -21.56
C LEU A 405 -19.70 -1.05 -22.03
N VAL A 406 -18.95 -1.80 -21.23
CA VAL A 406 -18.36 -3.09 -21.64
C VAL A 406 -19.42 -4.13 -21.98
N LEU A 407 -20.43 -4.32 -21.12
CA LEU A 407 -21.48 -5.31 -21.35
C LEU A 407 -22.45 -4.90 -22.47
N PRO A 408 -22.99 -3.66 -22.50
CA PRO A 408 -23.91 -3.25 -23.57
C PRO A 408 -23.29 -3.28 -24.97
N LEU A 409 -21.98 -2.98 -25.09
CA LEU A 409 -21.28 -2.95 -26.38
C LEU A 409 -20.55 -4.25 -26.71
N GLY A 410 -20.62 -5.27 -25.84
CA GLY A 410 -20.00 -6.57 -26.08
C GLY A 410 -18.48 -6.53 -26.20
N TRP A 411 -17.80 -5.59 -25.52
CA TRP A 411 -16.33 -5.43 -25.62
C TRP A 411 -15.53 -6.57 -24.97
N GLY A 412 -16.22 -7.47 -24.25
CA GLY A 412 -15.62 -8.61 -23.58
C GLY A 412 -14.53 -8.21 -22.58
N LEU A 413 -13.62 -9.14 -22.30
CA LEU A 413 -12.59 -8.96 -21.27
C LEU A 413 -11.61 -7.83 -21.63
N ALA A 414 -11.33 -7.64 -22.92
CA ALA A 414 -10.52 -6.53 -23.41
C ALA A 414 -11.11 -5.16 -23.04
N GLY A 415 -12.45 -5.03 -23.06
CA GLY A 415 -13.13 -3.80 -22.62
C GLY A 415 -12.85 -3.42 -21.16
N VAL A 416 -12.75 -4.41 -20.26
CA VAL A 416 -12.39 -4.20 -18.85
C VAL A 416 -10.98 -3.64 -18.74
N TRP A 417 -10.03 -4.21 -19.48
CA TRP A 417 -8.64 -3.77 -19.48
C TRP A 417 -8.44 -2.42 -20.17
N TRP A 418 -9.20 -2.11 -21.22
CA TRP A 418 -9.26 -0.76 -21.78
C TRP A 418 -9.75 0.27 -20.76
N ALA A 419 -10.75 -0.06 -19.93
CA ALA A 419 -11.17 0.82 -18.85
C ALA A 419 -10.08 1.01 -17.78
N MET A 420 -9.28 -0.02 -17.48
CA MET A 420 -8.11 0.10 -16.59
C MET A 420 -7.04 1.03 -17.19
N VAL A 421 -6.75 0.91 -18.48
CA VAL A 421 -5.85 1.83 -19.20
C VAL A 421 -6.43 3.25 -19.20
N GLY A 422 -7.74 3.39 -19.42
CA GLY A 422 -8.46 4.65 -19.37
C GLY A 422 -8.37 5.34 -18.00
N LEU A 423 -8.52 4.58 -16.90
CA LEU A 423 -8.28 5.08 -15.54
C LEU A 423 -6.86 5.62 -15.41
N MET A 424 -5.85 4.83 -15.81
CA MET A 424 -4.44 5.27 -15.70
C MET A 424 -4.15 6.49 -16.58
N GLY A 425 -4.71 6.54 -17.79
CA GLY A 425 -4.62 7.69 -18.68
C GLY A 425 -5.23 8.97 -18.08
N ALA A 426 -6.45 8.88 -17.53
CA ALA A 426 -7.09 10.00 -16.85
C ALA A 426 -6.27 10.47 -15.63
N ARG A 427 -5.65 9.54 -14.89
CA ARG A 427 -4.73 9.88 -13.79
C ARG A 427 -3.47 10.58 -14.30
N ILE A 428 -2.86 10.11 -15.39
CA ILE A 428 -1.71 10.80 -16.00
C ILE A 428 -2.10 12.24 -16.38
N LEU A 429 -3.23 12.43 -17.06
CA LEU A 429 -3.67 13.76 -17.51
C LEU A 429 -3.93 14.71 -16.33
N THR A 430 -4.65 14.25 -15.31
CA THR A 430 -4.96 15.08 -14.13
C THR A 430 -3.69 15.45 -13.36
N LEU A 431 -2.84 14.47 -13.03
CA LEU A 431 -1.59 14.71 -12.31
C LEU A 431 -0.60 15.58 -13.10
N ALA A 432 -0.49 15.37 -14.42
CA ALA A 432 0.34 16.21 -15.29
C ALA A 432 -0.17 17.65 -15.33
N TRP A 433 -1.49 17.85 -15.43
CA TRP A 433 -2.10 19.17 -15.43
C TRP A 433 -1.79 19.94 -14.13
N ARG A 434 -2.00 19.32 -12.97
CA ARG A 434 -1.71 19.97 -11.68
C ARG A 434 -0.22 20.21 -11.47
N ARG A 435 0.65 19.31 -11.95
CA ARG A 435 2.11 19.49 -11.89
C ARG A 435 2.56 20.70 -12.71
N SER A 436 1.98 20.92 -13.89
CA SER A 436 2.33 22.02 -14.79
C SER A 436 1.61 23.34 -14.43
N SER A 437 0.51 23.26 -13.68
CA SER A 437 -0.27 24.44 -13.26
C SER A 437 0.51 25.32 -12.27
N PRO A 438 0.37 26.66 -12.33
CA PRO A 438 0.89 27.57 -11.30
C PRO A 438 0.37 27.28 -9.89
N ALA A 439 -0.83 26.69 -9.78
CA ALA A 439 -1.40 26.23 -8.51
C ALA A 439 -0.83 24.89 -8.03
N GLY A 440 0.15 24.32 -8.75
CA GLY A 440 0.76 23.03 -8.45
C GLY A 440 1.61 23.05 -7.18
N PRO A 441 1.76 21.90 -6.50
CA PRO A 441 2.37 21.83 -5.18
C PRO A 441 3.89 22.06 -5.15
N LEU A 442 4.51 22.22 -6.32
CA LEU A 442 5.94 22.51 -6.51
C LEU A 442 6.20 23.89 -7.17
N HIS A 443 5.17 24.72 -7.29
CA HIS A 443 5.27 26.12 -7.70
C HIS A 443 5.24 27.04 -6.48
N ARG A 444 5.86 28.23 -6.58
CA ARG A 444 5.78 29.22 -5.50
C ARG A 444 4.33 29.66 -5.35
N PRO A 445 3.78 29.75 -4.13
CA PRO A 445 2.54 30.48 -3.94
C PRO A 445 2.78 31.91 -4.41
N GLY A 446 1.97 32.35 -5.38
CA GLY A 446 2.00 33.70 -5.93
C GLY A 446 1.51 34.74 -4.96
#